data_AF-A0A7G2CSR5-F1
#
_entry.id   AF-A0A7G2CSR5-F1
#
_cell.length_a   1.000
_cell.length_b   1.000
_cell.length_c   1.000
_cell.angle_alpha   90.00
_cell.angle_beta   90.00
_cell.angle_gamma   90.00
#
_symmetry.space_group_name_H-M   'P 1'
#
loop_
_entity.id
_entity.type
_entity.pdbx_description
1 polymer ?
#
loop_
_entity_poly.entity_id
_entity_poly.type
_entity_poly.pdbx_seq_one_letter_code
_entity_poly.pdbx_strand_id
1 'polypeptide(L)'
;MLGIHPPKPEARFNDENNRWMKEYRSVDWLKSALKARPPPKYVQGDIEGLDDDLAADKKEEPKVSNEELEKEFKSLLDEATTLSSNCKNTKAGMLEFEKDDDDNFQIDFIAACSNLRASNYEITTADRMKVKLVAGKIIPAIATTTSVVTGLVLLELFKVLQNKDVSALRNGMIDVGTNNYVLFERDEPNKFRTKIEKTYMPEQDYTYKKKIIRVPEGFTKYDSIDIPVTPSTSVEEFGEALVKKLNSFLPPDAEAKYEVDGIGVGTGVIWNGSKKHANTTKSLMHVIEQQKIAETGGKGLPRPFWEGRIQFCDLSVIVSIEDDDDVDEVDVETAMIRLVIGKD
;
A
#
# COMPACT_ATOMS: atom_id res chain seq x y z
N MET A 1 27.12 16.79 -24.26
CA MET A 1 26.02 17.36 -23.45
C MET A 1 25.50 16.39 -22.38
N LEU A 2 25.86 15.10 -22.41
CA LEU A 2 25.47 14.11 -21.39
C LEU A 2 26.64 13.83 -20.41
N GLY A 3 27.23 14.89 -19.87
CA GLY A 3 28.12 14.74 -18.71
C GLY A 3 27.26 14.51 -17.47
N ILE A 4 27.75 13.71 -16.53
CA ILE A 4 27.16 13.65 -15.18
C ILE A 4 27.18 15.08 -14.64
N HIS A 5 26.01 15.62 -14.28
CA HIS A 5 25.92 16.95 -13.68
C HIS A 5 26.89 17.03 -12.50
N PRO A 6 27.61 18.16 -12.29
CA PRO A 6 28.51 18.28 -11.17
C PRO A 6 27.74 17.98 -9.87
N PRO A 7 28.33 17.21 -8.93
CA PRO A 7 27.63 16.81 -7.72
C PRO A 7 27.10 18.05 -7.01
N LYS A 8 25.83 18.03 -6.65
CA LYS A 8 25.21 19.15 -5.97
C LYS A 8 25.85 19.28 -4.57
N PRO A 9 26.36 20.47 -4.19
CA PRO A 9 26.86 20.69 -2.84
C PRO A 9 25.70 20.64 -1.83
N GLU A 10 26.02 20.38 -0.56
CA GLU A 10 25.01 20.37 0.52
C GLU A 10 24.22 21.69 0.54
N ALA A 11 22.93 21.61 0.90
CA ALA A 11 22.01 22.74 0.83
C ALA A 11 22.51 24.01 1.55
N ARG A 12 23.28 23.89 2.63
CA ARG A 12 23.86 25.02 3.36
C ARG A 12 24.88 25.85 2.57
N PHE A 13 25.46 25.30 1.50
CA PHE A 13 26.43 25.99 0.63
C PHE A 13 25.78 26.55 -0.64
N ASN A 14 24.48 26.34 -0.80
CA ASN A 14 23.72 26.69 -1.99
C ASN A 14 22.89 27.95 -1.67
N ASP A 15 23.54 29.11 -1.81
CA ASP A 15 22.95 30.43 -1.58
C ASP A 15 22.69 31.18 -2.91
N GLU A 16 22.12 32.39 -2.85
CA GLU A 16 21.81 33.19 -4.05
C GLU A 16 23.06 33.52 -4.90
N ASN A 17 24.23 33.58 -4.27
CA ASN A 17 25.50 33.88 -4.93
C ASN A 17 26.14 32.62 -5.53
N ASN A 18 25.97 31.47 -4.88
CA ASN A 18 26.55 30.16 -5.21
C ASN A 18 25.48 29.10 -5.54
N ARG A 19 24.46 29.50 -6.30
CA ARG A 19 23.38 28.61 -6.70
C ARG A 19 23.89 27.50 -7.61
N TRP A 20 23.56 26.25 -7.29
CA TRP A 20 23.95 25.11 -8.12
C TRP A 20 23.40 25.27 -9.55
N MET A 21 24.28 25.08 -10.54
CA MET A 21 23.96 25.20 -11.97
C MET A 21 23.34 26.57 -12.36
N LYS A 22 23.86 27.65 -11.78
CA LYS A 22 23.40 29.03 -12.03
C LYS A 22 23.45 29.41 -13.52
N GLU A 23 24.43 28.92 -14.28
CA GLU A 23 24.57 29.23 -15.70
C GLU A 23 23.37 28.77 -16.54
N TYR A 24 22.73 27.66 -16.17
CA TYR A 24 21.58 27.08 -16.88
C TYR A 24 20.25 27.76 -16.53
N ARG A 25 20.26 28.71 -15.60
CA ARG A 25 19.08 29.47 -15.17
C ARG A 25 18.92 30.81 -15.89
N SER A 26 19.91 31.20 -16.68
CA SER A 26 19.86 32.49 -17.40
C SER A 26 18.95 32.42 -18.63
N VAL A 27 18.21 33.51 -18.87
CA VAL A 27 17.37 33.66 -20.08
C VAL A 27 18.22 33.57 -21.35
N ASP A 28 19.45 34.07 -21.31
CA ASP A 28 20.38 34.03 -22.43
C ASP A 28 20.81 32.60 -22.77
N TRP A 29 21.07 31.77 -21.75
CA TRP A 29 21.34 30.35 -21.96
C TRP A 29 20.14 29.64 -22.57
N LEU A 30 18.93 29.86 -22.04
CA LEU A 30 17.69 29.28 -22.58
C LEU A 30 17.48 29.68 -24.05
N LYS A 31 17.63 30.97 -24.39
CA LYS A 31 17.55 31.45 -25.77
C LYS A 31 18.61 30.80 -26.66
N SER A 32 19.83 30.63 -26.16
CA SER A 32 20.90 29.95 -26.89
C SER A 32 20.55 28.48 -27.16
N ALA A 33 20.00 27.77 -26.17
CA ALA A 33 19.58 26.38 -26.31
C ALA A 33 18.41 26.23 -27.31
N LEU A 34 17.45 27.17 -27.30
CA LEU A 34 16.31 27.18 -28.21
C LEU A 34 16.70 27.49 -29.65
N LYS A 35 17.72 28.32 -29.90
CA LYS A 35 18.22 28.57 -31.27
C LYS A 35 18.69 27.29 -31.98
N ALA A 36 19.21 26.33 -31.24
CA ALA A 36 19.64 25.05 -31.78
C ALA A 36 18.49 24.07 -32.07
N ARG A 37 17.26 24.40 -31.66
CA ARG A 37 16.09 23.50 -31.71
C ARG A 37 14.86 24.25 -32.23
N PRO A 38 14.74 24.44 -33.56
CA PRO A 38 13.55 25.04 -34.13
C PRO A 38 12.32 24.17 -33.80
N PRO A 39 11.14 24.78 -33.59
CA PRO A 39 9.91 24.02 -33.44
C PRO A 39 9.72 23.13 -34.67
N PRO A 40 9.32 21.86 -34.51
CA PRO A 40 9.01 21.01 -35.64
C PRO A 40 7.92 21.69 -36.48
N LYS A 41 8.01 21.55 -37.80
CA LYS A 41 6.95 22.04 -38.69
C LYS A 41 5.66 21.35 -38.27
N TYR A 42 4.62 22.14 -37.99
CA TYR A 42 3.29 21.59 -37.74
C TYR A 42 2.86 20.80 -38.98
N VAL A 43 2.61 19.51 -38.79
CA VAL A 43 1.98 18.66 -39.78
C VAL A 43 0.57 18.44 -39.27
N GLN A 44 -0.41 18.98 -39.99
CA GLN A 44 -1.82 18.74 -39.68
C GLN A 44 -2.10 17.25 -39.93
N GLY A 45 -2.35 16.49 -38.86
CA GLY A 45 -2.94 15.17 -38.97
C GLY A 45 -4.46 15.33 -38.93
N ASP A 46 -5.17 14.67 -39.84
CA ASP A 46 -6.62 14.56 -39.73
C ASP A 46 -6.95 13.71 -38.50
N ILE A 47 -7.66 14.31 -37.54
CA ILE A 47 -8.15 13.60 -36.35
C ILE A 47 -9.48 12.97 -36.74
N GLU A 48 -9.49 11.67 -36.98
CA GLU A 48 -10.74 10.93 -37.17
C GLU A 48 -11.58 10.99 -35.89
N GLY A 49 -12.87 11.35 -36.02
CA GLY A 49 -13.87 11.18 -34.96
C GLY A 49 -14.14 12.38 -34.05
N LEU A 50 -13.75 13.61 -34.42
CA LEU A 50 -14.27 14.84 -33.80
C LEU A 50 -15.37 15.43 -34.71
N ASP A 51 -16.61 15.05 -34.40
CA ASP A 51 -17.93 15.53 -34.87
C ASP A 51 -18.06 16.14 -36.29
N ASP A 52 -18.97 15.52 -37.04
CA ASP A 52 -19.47 15.72 -38.41
C ASP A 52 -20.00 17.14 -38.78
N ASP A 53 -19.73 18.20 -38.02
CA ASP A 53 -20.43 19.49 -38.18
C ASP A 53 -19.71 20.56 -39.03
N LEU A 54 -18.52 20.29 -39.58
CA LEU A 54 -17.83 21.22 -40.51
C LEU A 54 -17.30 20.52 -41.76
N ALA A 55 -18.12 19.65 -42.37
CA ALA A 55 -17.82 19.01 -43.64
C ALA A 55 -17.97 19.97 -44.84
N ALA A 56 -16.87 20.61 -45.25
CA ALA A 56 -16.74 21.19 -46.59
C ALA A 56 -15.27 21.29 -47.04
N ASP A 57 -14.64 20.14 -47.28
CA ASP A 57 -13.68 19.90 -48.37
C ASP A 57 -13.02 18.53 -48.17
N LYS A 58 -13.71 17.46 -48.58
CA LYS A 58 -13.10 16.13 -48.70
C LYS A 58 -12.09 16.16 -49.83
N LYS A 59 -10.80 16.30 -49.52
CA LYS A 59 -9.72 15.87 -50.40
C LYS A 59 -9.39 14.42 -50.09
N GLU A 60 -9.41 13.58 -51.12
CA GLU A 60 -8.98 12.18 -51.01
C GLU A 60 -7.56 12.10 -50.47
N GLU A 61 -7.36 11.26 -49.45
CA GLU A 61 -6.05 10.98 -48.86
C GLU A 61 -5.11 10.28 -49.85
N PRO A 62 -3.79 10.54 -49.81
CA PRO A 62 -2.81 9.58 -50.30
C PRO A 62 -2.79 8.38 -49.34
N LYS A 63 -3.28 7.21 -49.78
CA LYS A 63 -3.05 5.95 -49.07
C LYS A 63 -1.55 5.71 -48.93
N VAL A 64 -1.00 5.97 -47.74
CA VAL A 64 0.34 5.51 -47.39
C VAL A 64 0.29 3.99 -47.34
N SER A 65 1.13 3.34 -48.13
CA SER A 65 1.13 1.88 -48.22
C SER A 65 1.65 1.27 -46.91
N ASN A 66 1.13 0.10 -46.50
CA ASN A 66 1.68 -0.65 -45.35
C ASN A 66 3.19 -0.90 -45.49
N GLU A 67 3.69 -1.00 -46.72
CA GLU A 67 5.12 -1.16 -47.02
C GLU A 67 5.95 0.09 -46.67
N GLU A 68 5.39 1.30 -46.81
CA GLU A 68 6.04 2.55 -46.41
C GLU A 68 6.09 2.71 -44.88
N LEU A 69 5.00 2.34 -44.19
CA LEU A 69 4.95 2.31 -42.72
C LEU A 69 5.93 1.30 -42.12
N GLU A 70 6.03 0.10 -42.70
CA GLU A 70 7.01 -0.91 -42.28
C GLU A 70 8.46 -0.43 -42.50
N LYS A 71 8.70 0.31 -43.58
CA LYS A 71 10.02 0.87 -43.90
C LYS A 71 10.40 2.00 -42.93
N GLU A 72 9.46 2.88 -42.59
CA GLU A 72 9.64 3.93 -41.58
C GLU A 72 9.90 3.31 -40.19
N PHE A 73 9.10 2.31 -39.80
CA PHE A 73 9.29 1.60 -38.54
C PHE A 73 10.66 0.93 -38.43
N LYS A 74 11.12 0.25 -39.49
CA LYS A 74 12.47 -0.32 -39.54
C LYS A 74 13.56 0.74 -39.44
N SER A 75 13.39 1.88 -40.12
CA SER A 75 14.32 3.01 -40.04
C SER A 75 14.44 3.54 -38.60
N LEU A 76 13.32 3.74 -37.93
CA LEU A 76 13.29 4.18 -36.53
C LEU A 76 13.92 3.15 -35.58
N LEU A 77 13.72 1.86 -35.84
CA LEU A 77 14.32 0.78 -35.06
C LEU A 77 15.84 0.72 -35.23
N ASP A 78 16.33 0.91 -36.46
CA ASP A 78 17.76 0.97 -36.76
C ASP A 78 18.42 2.21 -36.11
N GLU A 79 17.74 3.36 -36.13
CA GLU A 79 18.18 4.57 -35.42
C GLU A 79 18.25 4.34 -33.91
N ALA A 80 17.22 3.74 -33.31
CA ALA A 80 17.20 3.41 -31.89
C ALA A 80 18.31 2.42 -31.50
N THR A 81 18.57 1.42 -32.35
CA THR A 81 19.63 0.42 -32.14
C THR A 81 21.03 1.03 -32.27
N THR A 82 21.20 1.96 -33.21
CA THR A 82 22.43 2.74 -33.39
C THR A 82 22.69 3.64 -32.18
N LEU A 83 21.65 4.33 -31.70
CA LEU A 83 21.73 5.16 -30.51
C LEU A 83 22.10 4.33 -29.26
N SER A 84 21.47 3.17 -29.10
CA SER A 84 21.78 2.22 -28.02
C SER A 84 23.24 1.76 -28.06
N SER A 85 23.77 1.47 -29.25
CA SER A 85 25.18 1.11 -29.43
C SER A 85 26.13 2.24 -29.05
N ASN A 86 25.77 3.49 -29.34
CA ASN A 86 26.53 4.68 -28.95
C ASN A 86 26.46 4.97 -27.44
N CYS A 87 25.45 4.45 -26.75
CA CYS A 87 25.25 4.62 -25.31
C CYS A 87 25.86 3.51 -24.44
N LYS A 88 26.49 2.46 -25.00
CA LYS A 88 27.02 1.28 -24.27
C LYS A 88 27.94 1.58 -23.07
N ASN A 89 28.66 2.70 -23.11
CA ASN A 89 29.57 3.13 -22.03
C ASN A 89 29.00 4.29 -21.18
N THR A 90 27.72 4.64 -21.36
CA THR A 90 27.07 5.71 -20.62
C THR A 90 26.49 5.17 -19.33
N LYS A 91 26.78 5.83 -18.20
CA LYS A 91 26.15 5.55 -16.92
C LYS A 91 24.98 6.50 -16.74
N ALA A 92 23.77 5.98 -16.65
CA ALA A 92 22.61 6.74 -16.18
C ALA A 92 22.46 6.54 -14.67
N GLY A 93 22.24 7.64 -13.94
CA GLY A 93 21.84 7.59 -12.54
C GLY A 93 20.32 7.69 -12.45
N MET A 94 19.72 6.93 -11.53
CA MET A 94 18.32 7.17 -11.16
C MET A 94 18.23 8.54 -10.51
N LEU A 95 17.31 9.37 -10.98
CA LEU A 95 16.99 10.64 -10.34
C LEU A 95 15.84 10.37 -9.36
N GLU A 96 16.13 10.49 -8.06
CA GLU A 96 15.10 10.42 -7.03
C GLU A 96 14.36 11.76 -6.94
N PHE A 97 13.04 11.70 -6.84
CA PHE A 97 12.21 12.89 -6.78
C PHE A 97 12.35 13.57 -5.41
N GLU A 98 12.83 14.81 -5.40
CA GLU A 98 12.95 15.69 -4.24
C GLU A 98 12.22 17.00 -4.53
N LYS A 99 11.13 17.23 -3.80
CA LYS A 99 10.24 18.38 -3.93
C LYS A 99 10.73 19.60 -3.15
N ASP A 100 11.49 19.38 -2.07
CA ASP A 100 11.91 20.44 -1.15
C ASP A 100 13.23 21.10 -1.57
N ASP A 101 13.87 20.56 -2.60
CA ASP A 101 15.03 21.12 -3.25
C ASP A 101 14.63 21.97 -4.47
N ASP A 102 14.60 23.29 -4.30
CA ASP A 102 14.24 24.23 -5.36
C ASP A 102 15.32 24.40 -6.44
N ASP A 103 16.48 23.76 -6.27
CA ASP A 103 17.63 23.92 -7.16
C ASP A 103 17.92 22.72 -8.05
N ASN A 104 17.21 21.60 -7.85
CA ASN A 104 17.36 20.39 -8.64
C ASN A 104 16.61 20.39 -9.99
N PHE A 105 15.89 21.47 -10.30
CA PHE A 105 15.06 21.65 -11.51
C PHE A 105 13.87 20.68 -11.65
N GLN A 106 13.60 19.82 -10.68
CA GLN A 106 12.55 18.80 -10.80
C GLN A 106 11.15 19.43 -10.78
N ILE A 107 10.88 20.30 -9.80
CA ILE A 107 9.61 21.05 -9.75
C ILE A 107 9.50 22.01 -10.93
N ASP A 108 10.60 22.62 -11.37
CA ASP A 108 10.62 23.52 -12.53
C ASP A 108 10.21 22.77 -13.80
N PHE A 109 10.73 21.55 -14.00
CA PHE A 109 10.36 20.66 -15.09
C PHE A 109 8.88 20.26 -15.02
N ILE A 110 8.39 19.82 -13.86
CA ILE A 110 6.99 19.40 -13.70
C ILE A 110 6.03 20.58 -13.95
N ALA A 111 6.33 21.76 -13.42
CA ALA A 111 5.52 22.95 -13.62
C ALA A 111 5.46 23.37 -15.09
N ALA A 112 6.61 23.41 -15.77
CA ALA A 112 6.66 23.75 -17.19
C ALA A 112 5.90 22.72 -18.04
N CYS A 113 6.14 21.42 -17.84
CA CYS A 113 5.49 20.35 -18.58
C CYS A 113 3.96 20.34 -18.36
N SER A 114 3.51 20.45 -17.11
CA SER A 114 2.09 20.49 -16.78
C SER A 114 1.41 21.72 -17.37
N ASN A 115 2.04 22.89 -17.35
CA ASN A 115 1.44 24.12 -17.88
C ASN A 115 1.41 24.15 -19.41
N LEU A 116 2.43 23.58 -20.07
CA LEU A 116 2.41 23.39 -21.52
C LEU A 116 1.27 22.45 -21.92
N ARG A 117 1.11 21.31 -21.23
CA ARG A 117 -0.01 20.40 -21.47
C ARG A 117 -1.35 21.06 -21.17
N ALA A 118 -1.47 21.83 -20.09
CA ALA A 118 -2.68 22.55 -19.75
C ALA A 118 -3.10 23.52 -20.87
N SER A 119 -2.13 24.24 -21.46
CA SER A 119 -2.36 25.15 -22.57
C SER A 119 -2.92 24.46 -23.82
N ASN A 120 -2.52 23.22 -24.08
CA ASN A 120 -3.04 22.44 -25.22
C ASN A 120 -4.54 22.10 -25.10
N TYR A 121 -5.07 22.03 -23.87
CA TYR A 121 -6.46 21.66 -23.58
C TYR A 121 -7.26 22.84 -22.97
N GLU A 122 -6.75 24.06 -23.09
CA GLU A 122 -7.36 25.27 -22.51
C GLU A 122 -7.60 25.19 -20.98
N ILE A 123 -6.82 24.36 -20.29
CA ILE A 123 -6.85 24.24 -18.83
C ILE A 123 -6.05 25.40 -18.23
N THR A 124 -6.57 26.04 -17.18
CA THR A 124 -5.87 27.12 -16.47
C THR A 124 -4.53 26.64 -15.92
N THR A 125 -3.46 27.37 -16.23
CA THR A 125 -2.11 27.05 -15.72
C THR A 125 -2.01 27.26 -14.21
N ALA A 126 -1.10 26.53 -13.58
CA ALA A 126 -0.84 26.62 -12.15
C ALA A 126 0.54 27.25 -11.90
N ASP A 127 0.64 28.02 -10.82
CA ASP A 127 1.91 28.56 -10.34
C ASP A 127 2.81 27.44 -9.79
N ARG A 128 4.12 27.72 -9.71
CA ARG A 128 5.11 26.77 -9.22
C ARG A 128 4.79 26.23 -7.83
N MET A 129 4.24 27.06 -6.93
CA MET A 129 3.94 26.67 -5.55
C MET A 129 2.75 25.70 -5.51
N LYS A 130 1.67 25.98 -6.26
CA LYS A 130 0.54 25.04 -6.39
C LYS A 130 0.95 23.74 -7.07
N VAL A 131 1.81 23.78 -8.09
CA VAL A 131 2.36 22.57 -8.69
C VAL A 131 3.18 21.77 -7.68
N LYS A 132 4.05 22.44 -6.90
CA LYS A 132 4.84 21.80 -5.82
C LYS A 132 3.94 21.16 -4.76
N LEU A 133 2.84 21.83 -4.38
CA LEU A 133 1.85 21.29 -3.45
C LEU A 133 1.26 19.97 -3.94
N VAL A 134 0.78 19.95 -5.20
CA VAL A 134 0.10 18.79 -5.79
C VAL A 134 1.08 17.68 -6.15
N ALA A 135 2.12 17.98 -6.93
CA ALA A 135 3.11 17.01 -7.39
C ALA A 135 3.94 16.44 -6.23
N GLY A 136 4.24 17.29 -5.23
CA GLY A 136 4.95 16.90 -4.01
C GLY A 136 4.08 16.21 -2.97
N LYS A 137 2.75 16.10 -3.17
CA LYS A 137 1.78 15.59 -2.19
C LYS A 137 1.99 16.21 -0.80
N ILE A 138 2.21 17.52 -0.75
CA ILE A 138 2.48 18.24 0.49
C ILE A 138 1.20 18.29 1.32
N ILE A 139 1.26 17.77 2.55
CA ILE A 139 0.18 17.89 3.53
C ILE A 139 0.36 19.22 4.27
N PRO A 140 -0.57 20.18 4.16
CA PRO A 140 -0.48 21.44 4.86
C PRO A 140 -0.48 21.22 6.38
N ALA A 141 0.45 21.84 7.08
CA ALA A 141 0.56 21.77 8.53
C ALA A 141 0.91 23.14 9.11
N ILE A 142 0.32 23.47 10.25
CA ILE A 142 0.57 24.70 11.00
C ILE A 142 0.67 24.39 12.50
N ALA A 143 1.60 25.06 13.18
CA ALA A 143 1.91 24.79 14.59
C ALA A 143 0.72 24.98 15.54
N THR A 144 -0.23 25.85 15.20
CA THR A 144 -1.44 26.11 16.00
C THR A 144 -2.32 24.87 16.11
N THR A 145 -2.64 24.20 15.00
CA THR A 145 -3.42 22.95 14.99
C THR A 145 -2.67 21.83 15.72
N THR A 146 -1.35 21.70 15.50
CA THR A 146 -0.52 20.75 16.24
C THR A 146 -0.60 20.97 17.75
N SER A 147 -0.48 22.22 18.19
CA SER A 147 -0.52 22.58 19.62
C SER A 147 -1.88 22.24 20.25
N VAL A 148 -2.98 22.53 19.54
CA VAL A 148 -4.34 22.21 20.00
C VAL A 148 -4.53 20.70 20.12
N VAL A 149 -4.17 19.93 19.09
CA VAL A 149 -4.29 18.46 19.10
C VAL A 149 -3.43 17.85 20.21
N THR A 150 -2.18 18.29 20.36
CA THR A 150 -1.30 17.82 21.44
C THR A 150 -1.88 18.13 22.82
N GLY A 151 -2.42 19.33 23.03
CA GLY A 151 -3.05 19.71 24.29
C GLY A 151 -4.20 18.78 24.67
N LEU A 152 -5.07 18.44 23.71
CA LEU A 152 -6.20 17.53 23.94
C LEU A 152 -5.74 16.09 24.18
N VAL A 153 -4.72 15.61 23.47
CA VAL A 153 -4.14 14.29 23.73
C VAL A 153 -3.57 14.19 25.15
N LEU A 154 -2.94 15.26 25.66
CA LEU A 154 -2.44 15.30 27.04
C LEU A 154 -3.56 15.25 28.08
N LEU A 155 -4.73 15.85 27.79
CA LEU A 155 -5.89 15.71 28.68
C LEU A 155 -6.38 14.26 28.77
N GLU A 156 -6.43 13.54 27.65
CA GLU A 156 -6.79 12.11 27.65
C GLU A 156 -5.71 11.26 28.35
N LEU A 157 -4.42 11.60 28.19
CA LEU A 157 -3.32 10.95 28.90
C LEU A 157 -3.50 11.03 30.43
N PHE A 158 -3.89 12.18 30.97
CA PHE A 158 -4.14 12.30 32.40
C PHE A 158 -5.26 11.39 32.89
N LYS A 159 -6.31 11.16 32.09
CA LYS A 159 -7.40 10.22 32.43
C LYS A 159 -6.88 8.77 32.48
N VAL A 160 -6.05 8.39 31.50
CA VAL A 160 -5.43 7.05 31.45
C VAL A 160 -4.53 6.83 32.67
N LEU A 161 -3.68 7.81 33.02
CA LEU A 161 -2.80 7.71 34.19
C LEU A 161 -3.56 7.60 35.52
N GLN A 162 -4.79 8.12 35.59
CA GLN A 162 -5.67 7.99 36.75
C GLN A 162 -6.49 6.70 36.75
N ASN A 163 -6.25 5.77 35.81
CA ASN A 163 -7.05 4.56 35.60
C ASN A 163 -8.55 4.87 35.48
N LYS A 164 -8.90 5.97 34.80
CA LYS A 164 -10.30 6.25 34.49
C LYS A 164 -10.83 5.20 33.52
N ASP A 165 -12.11 4.90 33.65
CA ASP A 165 -12.81 4.01 32.73
C ASP A 165 -12.77 4.55 31.29
N VAL A 166 -12.82 3.64 30.31
CA VAL A 166 -12.79 3.98 28.89
C VAL A 166 -13.95 4.92 28.50
N SER A 167 -15.10 4.82 29.18
CA SER A 167 -16.25 5.71 29.01
C SER A 167 -15.95 7.17 29.34
N ALA A 168 -14.88 7.48 30.11
CA ALA A 168 -14.44 8.84 30.39
C ALA A 168 -13.57 9.44 29.28
N LEU A 169 -13.07 8.61 28.37
CA LEU A 169 -12.25 9.05 27.25
C LEU A 169 -13.14 9.70 26.17
N ARG A 170 -12.57 10.65 25.44
CA ARG A 170 -13.27 11.34 24.35
C ARG A 170 -12.42 11.32 23.09
N ASN A 171 -13.08 11.13 21.95
CA ASN A 171 -12.50 11.41 20.64
C ASN A 171 -12.83 12.85 20.27
N GLY A 172 -11.96 13.49 19.47
CA GLY A 172 -12.13 14.87 19.05
C GLY A 172 -11.99 15.04 17.55
N MET A 173 -12.92 15.78 16.95
CA MET A 173 -12.82 16.33 15.60
C MET A 173 -12.72 17.84 15.72
N ILE A 174 -11.69 18.42 15.10
CA ILE A 174 -11.32 19.81 15.30
C ILE A 174 -11.02 20.45 13.95
N ASP A 175 -11.62 21.62 13.76
CA ASP A 175 -11.27 22.54 12.69
C ASP A 175 -11.07 23.94 13.29
N VAL A 176 -9.80 24.32 13.44
CA VAL A 176 -9.40 25.62 13.99
C VAL A 176 -9.77 26.76 13.03
N GLY A 177 -9.86 26.49 11.72
CA GLY A 177 -10.19 27.50 10.71
C GLY A 177 -11.64 27.95 10.78
N THR A 178 -12.56 27.02 11.07
CA THR A 178 -13.99 27.32 11.30
C THR A 178 -14.35 27.46 12.77
N ASN A 179 -13.37 27.37 13.67
CA ASN A 179 -13.55 27.39 15.12
C ASN A 179 -14.53 26.30 15.62
N ASN A 180 -14.50 25.12 14.98
CA ASN A 180 -15.35 23.99 15.30
C ASN A 180 -14.58 22.94 16.11
N TYR A 181 -15.11 22.57 17.27
CA TYR A 181 -14.51 21.57 18.17
C TYR A 181 -15.61 20.63 18.66
N VAL A 182 -15.60 19.40 18.16
CA VAL A 182 -16.58 18.38 18.52
C VAL A 182 -15.86 17.28 19.29
N LEU A 183 -16.27 17.08 20.54
CA LEU A 183 -15.84 15.95 21.36
C LEU A 183 -17.00 14.97 21.50
N PHE A 184 -16.73 13.70 21.28
CA PHE A 184 -17.73 12.64 21.36
C PHE A 184 -17.17 11.43 22.09
N GLU A 185 -18.10 10.60 22.58
CA GLU A 185 -17.76 9.37 23.28
C GLU A 185 -17.15 8.36 22.31
N ARG A 186 -16.33 7.46 22.85
CA ARG A 186 -15.74 6.41 22.03
C ARG A 186 -16.77 5.31 21.80
N ASP A 187 -16.82 4.80 20.58
CA ASP A 187 -17.59 3.59 20.31
C ASP A 187 -17.05 2.42 21.15
N GLU A 188 -17.97 1.61 21.65
CA GLU A 188 -17.61 0.36 22.32
C GLU A 188 -16.85 -0.56 21.36
N PRO A 189 -15.91 -1.38 21.85
CA PRO A 189 -15.28 -2.39 21.01
C PRO A 189 -16.33 -3.29 20.35
N ASN A 190 -16.23 -3.44 19.02
CA ASN A 190 -17.09 -4.35 18.28
C ASN A 190 -17.00 -5.78 18.86
N LYS A 191 -18.15 -6.32 19.26
CA LYS A 191 -18.29 -7.71 19.72
C LYS A 191 -18.68 -8.56 18.52
N PHE A 192 -17.81 -9.47 18.12
CA PHE A 192 -18.02 -10.37 17.01
C PHE A 192 -18.91 -11.53 17.44
N ARG A 193 -20.14 -11.55 16.92
CA ARG A 193 -21.14 -12.60 17.18
C ARG A 193 -21.38 -13.42 15.93
N THR A 194 -21.75 -14.68 16.12
CA THR A 194 -22.13 -15.55 15.02
C THR A 194 -23.31 -14.94 14.25
N LYS A 195 -23.21 -14.86 12.92
CA LYS A 195 -24.23 -14.25 12.06
C LYS A 195 -24.41 -15.03 10.77
N ILE A 196 -25.61 -14.94 10.19
CA ILE A 196 -25.91 -15.45 8.85
C ILE A 196 -26.00 -14.25 7.91
N GLU A 197 -25.07 -14.16 6.97
CA GLU A 197 -25.09 -13.16 5.91
C GLU A 197 -25.87 -13.70 4.72
N LYS A 198 -26.77 -12.88 4.18
CA LYS A 198 -27.59 -13.22 3.01
C LYS A 198 -27.23 -12.27 1.88
N THR A 199 -26.79 -12.84 0.76
CA THR A 199 -26.41 -12.09 -0.43
C THR A 199 -27.31 -12.52 -1.57
N TYR A 200 -28.14 -11.59 -2.06
CA TYR A 200 -28.95 -11.82 -3.25
C TYR A 200 -28.08 -11.66 -4.50
N MET A 201 -28.07 -12.67 -5.35
CA MET A 201 -27.39 -12.69 -6.64
C MET A 201 -28.42 -12.49 -7.77
N PRO A 202 -28.56 -11.26 -8.32
CA PRO A 202 -29.63 -10.95 -9.27
C PRO A 202 -29.56 -11.77 -10.56
N GLU A 203 -28.35 -12.15 -11.00
CA GLU A 203 -28.14 -12.89 -12.25
C GLU A 203 -28.68 -14.33 -12.18
N GLN A 204 -28.73 -14.92 -10.98
CA GLN A 204 -29.14 -16.31 -10.76
C GLN A 204 -30.49 -16.42 -10.04
N ASP A 205 -31.10 -15.27 -9.69
CA ASP A 205 -32.27 -15.18 -8.80
C ASP A 205 -32.13 -16.06 -7.54
N TYR A 206 -30.92 -16.06 -6.97
CA TYR A 206 -30.56 -16.91 -5.84
C TYR A 206 -30.15 -16.06 -4.64
N THR A 207 -30.59 -16.46 -3.44
CA THR A 207 -30.10 -15.85 -2.20
C THR A 207 -29.11 -16.78 -1.54
N TYR A 208 -27.82 -16.45 -1.68
CA TYR A 208 -26.73 -17.16 -1.03
C TYR A 208 -26.70 -16.86 0.46
N LYS A 209 -26.68 -17.88 1.31
CA LYS A 209 -26.59 -17.76 2.76
C LYS A 209 -25.26 -18.30 3.27
N LYS A 210 -24.46 -17.41 3.84
CA LYS A 210 -23.18 -17.75 4.48
C LYS A 210 -23.30 -17.60 5.99
N LYS A 211 -23.07 -18.69 6.73
CA LYS A 211 -23.02 -18.67 8.20
C LYS A 211 -21.59 -18.41 8.64
N ILE A 212 -21.39 -17.33 9.37
CA ILE A 212 -20.09 -16.95 9.92
C ILE A 212 -20.13 -17.18 11.42
N ILE A 213 -19.45 -18.23 11.88
CA ILE A 213 -19.33 -18.63 13.27
C ILE A 213 -18.14 -17.89 13.90
N ARG A 214 -18.37 -17.21 15.02
CA ARG A 214 -17.34 -16.40 15.70
C ARG A 214 -16.93 -17.08 17.01
N VAL A 215 -15.63 -17.39 17.16
CA VAL A 215 -15.13 -18.17 18.30
C VAL A 215 -14.03 -17.42 19.05
N PRO A 216 -14.17 -17.11 20.35
CA PRO A 216 -15.34 -17.35 21.21
C PRO A 216 -16.50 -16.39 20.94
N GLU A 217 -17.74 -16.80 21.16
CA GLU A 217 -18.92 -15.97 20.88
C GLU A 217 -18.86 -14.61 21.60
N GLY A 218 -18.91 -13.51 20.84
CA GLY A 218 -18.86 -12.14 21.37
C GLY A 218 -17.46 -11.58 21.64
N PHE A 219 -16.39 -12.24 21.15
CA PHE A 219 -15.03 -11.73 21.28
C PHE A 219 -14.86 -10.34 20.65
N THR A 220 -13.92 -9.56 21.19
CA THR A 220 -13.52 -8.26 20.67
C THR A 220 -12.13 -8.34 20.04
N LYS A 221 -11.70 -7.30 19.33
CA LYS A 221 -10.35 -7.22 18.76
C LYS A 221 -9.21 -7.29 19.80
N TYR A 222 -9.53 -7.16 21.09
CA TYR A 222 -8.55 -7.19 22.19
C TYR A 222 -8.46 -8.57 22.85
N ASP A 223 -9.38 -9.47 22.55
CA ASP A 223 -9.41 -10.82 23.11
C ASP A 223 -8.49 -11.74 22.29
N SER A 224 -7.85 -12.67 22.98
CA SER A 224 -6.97 -13.67 22.38
C SER A 224 -7.25 -15.06 22.90
N ILE A 225 -7.03 -16.06 22.04
CA ILE A 225 -6.98 -17.46 22.44
C ILE A 225 -5.53 -17.81 22.71
N ASP A 226 -5.22 -17.99 23.98
CA ASP A 226 -3.86 -18.29 24.43
C ASP A 226 -3.58 -19.79 24.32
N ILE A 227 -2.54 -20.12 23.56
CA ILE A 227 -2.03 -21.49 23.42
C ILE A 227 -0.59 -21.53 23.93
N PRO A 228 -0.29 -22.25 25.03
CA PRO A 228 1.06 -22.41 25.51
C PRO A 228 1.87 -23.28 24.55
N VAL A 229 3.08 -22.84 24.21
CA VAL A 229 4.02 -23.56 23.34
C VAL A 229 5.42 -23.52 23.92
N THR A 230 6.20 -24.56 23.65
CA THR A 230 7.63 -24.65 23.95
C THR A 230 8.43 -24.73 22.64
N PRO A 231 9.75 -24.50 22.67
CA PRO A 231 10.61 -24.68 21.49
C PRO A 231 10.52 -26.07 20.84
N SER A 232 10.21 -27.09 21.64
CA SER A 232 10.02 -28.46 21.17
C SER A 232 8.64 -28.73 20.60
N THR A 233 7.64 -27.85 20.79
CA THR A 233 6.27 -28.09 20.33
C THR A 233 6.23 -28.23 18.81
N SER A 234 5.74 -29.38 18.35
CA SER A 234 5.56 -29.63 16.91
C SER A 234 4.33 -28.91 16.36
N VAL A 235 4.24 -28.76 15.03
CA VAL A 235 3.04 -28.20 14.39
C VAL A 235 1.81 -29.05 14.67
N GLU A 236 1.94 -30.38 14.70
CA GLU A 236 0.85 -31.31 15.04
C GLU A 236 0.36 -31.11 16.48
N GLU A 237 1.28 -31.09 17.45
CA GLU A 237 0.94 -30.87 18.86
C GLU A 237 0.23 -29.52 19.08
N PHE A 238 0.67 -28.47 18.38
CA PHE A 238 0.00 -27.18 18.41
C PHE A 238 -1.40 -27.25 17.78
N GLY A 239 -1.54 -27.90 16.62
CA GLY A 239 -2.83 -28.11 15.96
C GLY A 239 -3.83 -28.84 16.86
N GLU A 240 -3.39 -29.92 17.52
CA GLU A 240 -4.22 -30.67 18.48
C GLU A 240 -4.59 -29.83 19.71
N ALA A 241 -3.64 -29.07 20.26
CA ALA A 241 -3.90 -28.18 21.39
C ALA A 241 -4.90 -27.07 21.02
N LEU A 242 -4.79 -26.53 19.80
CA LEU A 242 -5.69 -25.50 19.28
C LEU A 242 -7.09 -26.06 19.04
N VAL A 243 -7.22 -27.20 18.38
CA VAL A 243 -8.50 -27.92 18.19
C VAL A 243 -9.17 -28.20 19.54
N LYS A 244 -8.41 -28.69 20.52
CA LYS A 244 -8.91 -28.93 21.88
C LYS A 244 -9.41 -27.65 22.54
N LYS A 245 -8.70 -26.53 22.36
CA LYS A 245 -9.10 -25.24 22.92
C LYS A 245 -10.34 -24.67 22.22
N LEU A 246 -10.41 -24.76 20.89
CA LEU A 246 -11.56 -24.31 20.12
C LEU A 246 -12.83 -25.10 20.50
N ASN A 247 -12.72 -26.42 20.56
CA ASN A 247 -13.83 -27.29 20.96
C ASN A 247 -14.26 -27.11 22.42
N SER A 248 -13.42 -26.53 23.29
CA SER A 248 -13.83 -26.19 24.67
C SER A 248 -14.83 -25.02 24.74
N PHE A 249 -14.98 -24.25 23.65
CA PHE A 249 -16.00 -23.20 23.55
C PHE A 249 -17.35 -23.72 23.05
N LEU A 250 -17.41 -24.95 22.54
CA LEU A 250 -18.67 -25.58 22.15
C LEU A 250 -19.45 -26.06 23.37
N PRO A 251 -20.79 -26.10 23.30
CA PRO A 251 -21.61 -26.79 24.28
C PRO A 251 -21.18 -28.27 24.44
N PRO A 252 -21.31 -28.87 25.63
CA PRO A 252 -20.93 -30.27 25.86
C PRO A 252 -21.63 -31.29 24.95
N ASP A 253 -22.83 -30.92 24.47
CA ASP A 253 -23.71 -31.77 23.67
C ASP A 253 -23.64 -31.45 22.17
N ALA A 254 -22.65 -30.67 21.72
CA ALA A 254 -22.49 -30.35 20.31
C ALA A 254 -22.04 -31.59 19.50
N GLU A 255 -22.82 -31.94 18.49
CA GLU A 255 -22.51 -33.06 17.58
C GLU A 255 -21.34 -32.70 16.63
N ALA A 256 -21.34 -31.46 16.14
CA ALA A 256 -20.29 -30.89 15.30
C ALA A 256 -19.06 -30.46 16.11
N LYS A 257 -17.86 -30.64 15.53
CA LYS A 257 -16.58 -30.25 16.13
C LYS A 257 -15.78 -29.36 15.19
N TYR A 258 -15.03 -28.42 15.77
CA TYR A 258 -14.08 -27.62 15.02
C TYR A 258 -12.87 -28.45 14.58
N GLU A 259 -12.47 -28.25 13.34
CA GLU A 259 -11.24 -28.77 12.75
C GLU A 259 -10.34 -27.61 12.30
N VAL A 260 -9.02 -27.79 12.37
CA VAL A 260 -8.05 -26.78 11.90
C VAL A 260 -7.49 -27.24 10.56
N ASP A 261 -7.94 -26.59 9.49
CA ASP A 261 -7.56 -26.94 8.11
C ASP A 261 -6.25 -26.30 7.66
N GLY A 262 -5.80 -25.28 8.37
CA GLY A 262 -4.60 -24.57 7.96
C GLY A 262 -4.06 -23.63 9.00
N ILE A 263 -2.74 -23.46 8.96
CA ILE A 263 -2.03 -22.47 9.75
C ILE A 263 -1.11 -21.71 8.79
N GLY A 264 -1.14 -20.39 8.86
CA GLY A 264 -0.28 -19.50 8.13
C GLY A 264 0.37 -18.45 9.03
N VAL A 265 1.40 -17.81 8.48
CA VAL A 265 2.08 -16.67 9.08
C VAL A 265 2.40 -15.69 7.97
N GLY A 266 2.03 -14.41 8.18
CA GLY A 266 2.20 -13.36 7.17
C GLY A 266 1.54 -13.73 5.84
N THR A 267 2.35 -13.88 4.79
CA THR A 267 1.83 -14.19 3.44
C THR A 267 1.87 -15.67 3.09
N GLY A 268 2.39 -16.54 3.95
CA GLY A 268 2.58 -17.96 3.66
C GLY A 268 1.74 -18.89 4.54
N VAL A 269 1.34 -20.02 3.95
CA VAL A 269 0.74 -21.14 4.67
C VAL A 269 1.87 -22.07 5.13
N ILE A 270 1.96 -22.31 6.44
CA ILE A 270 3.00 -23.16 7.03
C ILE A 270 2.55 -24.61 7.21
N TRP A 271 1.24 -24.84 7.28
CA TRP A 271 0.60 -26.15 7.43
C TRP A 271 -0.82 -26.13 6.87
N ASN A 272 -1.28 -27.24 6.29
CA ASN A 272 -2.54 -27.35 5.56
C ASN A 272 -3.49 -28.42 6.13
N GLY A 273 -3.44 -28.67 7.45
CA GLY A 273 -4.32 -29.67 8.09
C GLY A 273 -3.88 -31.12 7.87
N SER A 274 -3.09 -31.41 6.83
CA SER A 274 -2.73 -32.78 6.47
C SER A 274 -1.62 -33.36 7.34
N LYS A 275 -1.85 -34.56 7.88
CA LYS A 275 -0.81 -35.34 8.56
C LYS A 275 0.38 -35.70 7.67
N LYS A 276 0.21 -35.69 6.34
CA LYS A 276 1.27 -35.95 5.36
C LYS A 276 2.12 -34.72 5.04
N HIS A 277 1.77 -33.55 5.58
CA HIS A 277 2.49 -32.31 5.29
C HIS A 277 3.93 -32.36 5.83
N ALA A 278 4.88 -31.83 5.06
CA ALA A 278 6.31 -31.92 5.39
C ALA A 278 6.70 -31.20 6.69
N ASN A 279 5.86 -30.27 7.17
CA ASN A 279 6.09 -29.50 8.38
C ASN A 279 5.36 -30.03 9.62
N THR A 280 4.51 -31.06 9.49
CA THR A 280 3.67 -31.57 10.60
C THR A 280 4.49 -31.95 11.84
N THR A 281 5.60 -32.67 11.64
CA THR A 281 6.47 -33.15 12.73
C THR A 281 7.58 -32.18 13.11
N LYS A 282 7.71 -31.05 12.41
CA LYS A 282 8.74 -30.05 12.71
C LYS A 282 8.30 -29.16 13.86
N SER A 283 9.27 -28.59 14.57
CA SER A 283 9.01 -27.54 15.56
C SER A 283 8.27 -26.37 14.90
N LEU A 284 7.13 -25.99 15.46
CA LEU A 284 6.33 -24.85 14.98
C LEU A 284 7.19 -23.59 14.92
N MET A 285 8.03 -23.41 15.93
CA MET A 285 8.92 -22.26 16.03
C MET A 285 9.90 -22.19 14.86
N HIS A 286 10.51 -23.32 14.52
CA HIS A 286 11.43 -23.38 13.39
C HIS A 286 10.72 -23.07 12.06
N VAL A 287 9.51 -23.60 11.85
CA VAL A 287 8.76 -23.40 10.61
C VAL A 287 8.35 -21.94 10.42
N ILE A 288 7.89 -21.28 11.48
CA ILE A 288 7.55 -19.85 11.46
C ILE A 288 8.79 -19.00 11.15
N GLU A 289 9.94 -19.33 11.74
CA GLU A 289 11.20 -18.63 11.48
C GLU A 289 11.62 -18.76 10.01
N GLN A 290 11.52 -19.95 9.42
CA GLN A 290 11.81 -20.15 7.99
C GLN A 290 10.86 -19.32 7.11
N GLN A 291 9.58 -19.25 7.45
CA GLN A 291 8.62 -18.44 6.72
C GLN A 291 8.97 -16.94 6.79
N LYS A 292 9.37 -16.43 7.96
CA LYS A 292 9.81 -15.03 8.10
C LYS A 292 11.10 -14.73 7.34
N ILE A 293 12.03 -15.69 7.24
CA ILE A 293 13.24 -15.55 6.40
C ILE A 293 12.88 -15.52 4.90
N ALA A 294 11.88 -16.31 4.49
CA ALA A 294 11.41 -16.28 3.11
C ALA A 294 10.79 -14.91 2.76
N GLU A 295 10.03 -14.31 3.67
CA GLU A 295 9.41 -12.98 3.50
C GLU A 295 10.44 -11.84 3.34
N THR A 296 11.63 -11.97 3.93
CA THR A 296 12.71 -10.98 3.77
C THR A 296 13.56 -11.20 2.50
N GLY A 297 13.09 -12.04 1.58
CA GLY A 297 13.82 -12.39 0.35
C GLY A 297 15.09 -13.20 0.64
N GLY A 298 15.08 -14.02 1.69
CA GLY A 298 16.20 -14.87 2.10
C GLY A 298 17.32 -14.12 2.84
N LYS A 299 17.15 -12.82 3.10
CA LYS A 299 18.04 -12.08 4.00
C LYS A 299 17.75 -12.58 5.41
N GLY A 300 18.66 -13.40 5.96
CA GLY A 300 18.51 -13.98 7.30
C GLY A 300 18.13 -12.95 8.37
N LEU A 301 17.49 -13.42 9.44
CA LEU A 301 17.10 -12.54 10.53
C LEU A 301 18.34 -12.08 11.33
N PRO A 302 18.36 -10.83 11.83
CA PRO A 302 19.51 -10.30 12.58
C PRO A 302 19.78 -11.05 13.89
N ARG A 303 18.79 -11.78 14.40
CA ARG A 303 18.82 -12.66 15.58
C ARG A 303 17.85 -13.82 15.36
N PRO A 304 18.01 -14.96 16.05
CA PRO A 304 17.01 -16.02 16.04
C PRO A 304 15.63 -15.44 16.35
N PHE A 305 14.62 -15.84 15.57
CA PHE A 305 13.29 -15.21 15.63
C PHE A 305 12.71 -15.20 17.06
N TRP A 306 13.02 -16.22 17.86
CA TRP A 306 12.48 -16.46 19.19
C TRP A 306 13.26 -15.79 20.33
N GLU A 307 14.43 -15.24 20.06
CA GLU A 307 15.27 -14.65 21.09
C GLU A 307 14.55 -13.45 21.76
N GLY A 308 14.25 -13.59 23.05
CA GLY A 308 13.57 -12.56 23.84
C GLY A 308 12.06 -12.46 23.62
N ARG A 309 11.44 -13.35 22.83
CA ARG A 309 9.98 -13.39 22.64
C ARG A 309 9.31 -14.25 23.69
N ILE A 310 8.29 -13.70 24.34
CA ILE A 310 7.42 -14.41 25.27
C ILE A 310 6.02 -14.69 24.69
N GLN A 311 5.68 -14.01 23.60
CA GLN A 311 4.40 -14.18 22.91
C GLN A 311 4.54 -13.94 21.40
N PHE A 312 3.64 -14.55 20.63
CA PHE A 312 3.51 -14.35 19.19
C PHE A 312 2.03 -14.34 18.77
N CYS A 313 1.61 -13.34 18.00
CA CYS A 313 0.20 -13.07 17.69
C CYS A 313 -0.12 -12.95 16.18
N ASP A 314 0.85 -13.26 15.31
CA ASP A 314 0.75 -13.08 13.86
C ASP A 314 0.51 -14.42 13.14
N LEU A 315 -0.33 -15.27 13.75
CA LEU A 315 -0.80 -16.52 13.17
C LEU A 315 -2.15 -16.30 12.49
N SER A 316 -2.26 -16.75 11.25
CA SER A 316 -3.54 -16.98 10.60
C SER A 316 -3.92 -18.45 10.76
N VAL A 317 -5.16 -18.72 11.16
CA VAL A 317 -5.67 -20.08 11.32
C VAL A 317 -6.95 -20.21 10.53
N ILE A 318 -7.02 -21.26 9.73
CA ILE A 318 -8.21 -21.64 8.96
C ILE A 318 -8.88 -22.76 9.75
N VAL A 319 -10.15 -22.55 10.09
CA VAL A 319 -10.95 -23.45 10.91
C VAL A 319 -12.25 -23.73 10.17
N SER A 320 -12.68 -24.99 10.18
CA SER A 320 -13.98 -25.42 9.67
C SER A 320 -14.76 -26.15 10.76
N ILE A 321 -16.05 -26.31 10.51
CA ILE A 321 -16.96 -27.12 11.30
C ILE A 321 -18.00 -27.69 10.34
N GLU A 322 -18.26 -28.99 10.46
CA GLU A 322 -19.36 -29.64 9.75
C GLU A 322 -20.67 -29.27 10.46
N ASP A 323 -21.48 -28.41 9.85
CA ASP A 323 -22.75 -27.95 10.40
C ASP A 323 -23.87 -28.37 9.44
N ASP A 324 -24.84 -29.15 9.93
CA ASP A 324 -25.95 -29.73 9.14
C ASP A 324 -27.10 -28.75 8.89
N ASP A 325 -26.89 -27.45 9.11
CA ASP A 325 -27.87 -26.40 8.87
C ASP A 325 -28.12 -26.16 7.36
N ASP A 326 -29.32 -25.68 7.00
CA ASP A 326 -29.70 -25.26 5.62
C ASP A 326 -28.98 -23.96 5.18
N VAL A 327 -27.64 -23.99 5.12
CA VAL A 327 -26.76 -22.89 4.70
C VAL A 327 -25.80 -23.35 3.61
N ASP A 328 -25.46 -22.44 2.70
CA ASP A 328 -24.63 -22.77 1.53
C ASP A 328 -23.15 -22.93 1.88
N GLU A 329 -22.67 -22.16 2.87
CA GLU A 329 -21.27 -22.16 3.32
C GLU A 329 -21.19 -21.76 4.80
N VAL A 330 -20.24 -22.36 5.50
CA VAL A 330 -19.93 -22.08 6.90
C VAL A 330 -18.47 -21.66 7.01
N ASP A 331 -18.25 -20.43 7.51
CA ASP A 331 -16.92 -19.92 7.85
C ASP A 331 -16.78 -19.83 9.37
N VAL A 332 -15.60 -20.19 9.87
CA VAL A 332 -15.25 -20.00 11.28
C VAL A 332 -14.19 -18.92 11.40
N GLU A 333 -14.53 -17.82 12.05
CA GLU A 333 -13.60 -16.74 12.38
C GLU A 333 -13.28 -16.77 13.88
N THR A 334 -11.99 -16.91 14.18
CA THR A 334 -11.50 -17.00 15.55
C THR A 334 -11.02 -15.65 16.08
N ALA A 335 -11.05 -15.49 17.40
CA ALA A 335 -10.27 -14.45 18.07
C ALA A 335 -8.78 -14.68 17.82
N MET A 336 -7.97 -13.63 17.98
CA MET A 336 -6.54 -13.68 17.70
C MET A 336 -5.87 -14.85 18.45
N ILE A 337 -5.20 -15.74 17.73
CA ILE A 337 -4.45 -16.83 18.36
C ILE A 337 -3.12 -16.28 18.86
N ARG A 338 -2.91 -16.33 20.19
CA ARG A 338 -1.68 -15.90 20.84
C ARG A 338 -0.90 -17.13 21.31
N LEU A 339 0.28 -17.33 20.71
CA LEU A 339 1.25 -18.26 21.26
C LEU A 339 1.82 -17.67 22.54
N VAL A 340 1.73 -18.41 23.64
CA VAL A 340 2.38 -18.08 24.91
C VAL A 340 3.63 -18.95 25.00
N ILE A 341 4.79 -18.33 24.84
CA ILE A 341 6.06 -19.03 24.70
C ILE A 341 6.62 -19.29 26.10
N GLY A 342 6.59 -20.56 26.51
CA GLY A 342 7.26 -21.02 27.72
C GLY A 342 8.78 -21.01 27.54
N LYS A 343 9.51 -20.76 28.64
CA LYS A 343 10.92 -21.16 28.73
C LYS A 343 10.92 -22.63 29.17
N ASP A 344 11.69 -23.46 28.48
CA ASP A 344 11.95 -24.85 28.89
C ASP A 344 12.60 -24.91 30.28
#